data_AF-A0A8C9U5Z9-F1
#
_entry.id   AF-A0A8C9U5Z9-F1
#
_cell.length_a   1.000
_cell.length_b   1.000
_cell.length_c   1.000
_cell.angle_alpha   90.00
_cell.angle_beta   90.00
_cell.angle_gamma   90.00
#
_symmetry.space_group_name_H-M   'P 1'
#
loop_
_entity.id
_entity.type
_entity.pdbx_description
1 polymer ?
#
loop_
_entity_poly.entity_id
_entity_poly.type
_entity_poly.pdbx_seq_one_letter_code
_entity_poly.pdbx_strand_id
1 'polypeptide(L)'
;MDTRFTRGKSAILERSLTRPKTEVSVSAFALLFSEMVQYCQSRVYSVSELQARLADLGQGVGASLLDVLVLREKNGKRETKVLNILLFIKVSVWKALFGKEADKLEQANDDDKTGFPAKVTAHWHKGTTLMIKFDEAVIARDKALDGR
;
A
#
# COMPACT_ATOMS: atom_id res chain seq x y z
N MET A 1 -54.13 6.15 20.55
CA MET A 1 -53.76 5.83 19.16
C MET A 1 -52.28 6.14 19.02
N ASP A 2 -51.44 5.20 19.41
CA ASP A 2 -49.99 5.36 19.36
C ASP A 2 -49.47 4.88 18.01
N THR A 3 -49.20 5.82 17.11
CA THR A 3 -48.49 5.55 15.86
C THR A 3 -47.02 5.27 16.19
N ARG A 4 -46.69 4.01 16.46
CA ARG A 4 -45.30 3.52 16.46
C ARG A 4 -44.69 3.86 15.11
N PHE A 5 -43.71 4.76 15.10
CA PHE A 5 -42.76 4.87 13.99
C PHE A 5 -42.16 3.49 13.74
N THR A 6 -42.57 2.83 12.66
CA THR A 6 -41.82 1.70 12.14
C THR A 6 -40.51 2.28 11.63
N ARG A 7 -39.45 2.14 12.43
CA ARG A 7 -38.08 2.45 12.03
C ARG A 7 -37.74 1.52 10.87
N GLY A 8 -38.10 1.92 9.66
CA GLY A 8 -37.78 1.21 8.44
C GLY A 8 -36.27 1.00 8.44
N LYS A 9 -35.85 -0.26 8.55
CA LYS A 9 -34.45 -0.67 8.39
C LYS A 9 -33.97 -0.05 7.09
N SER A 10 -33.11 0.95 7.17
CA SER A 10 -32.61 1.60 5.97
C SER A 10 -31.89 0.54 5.14
N ALA A 11 -32.35 0.26 3.92
CA ALA A 11 -31.73 -0.71 3.02
C ALA A 11 -30.24 -0.41 2.76
N ILE A 12 -29.81 0.85 2.96
CA ILE A 12 -28.43 1.28 2.90
C ILE A 12 -27.57 0.75 4.07
N LEU A 13 -28.17 0.55 5.25
CA LEU A 13 -27.52 -0.01 6.44
C LEU A 13 -27.53 -1.54 6.42
N GLU A 14 -28.47 -2.17 5.70
CA GLU A 14 -28.50 -3.62 5.49
C GLU A 14 -27.68 -4.08 4.27
N ARG A 15 -27.18 -3.15 3.45
CA ARG A 15 -26.33 -3.49 2.31
C ARG A 15 -24.95 -3.91 2.82
N SER A 16 -24.53 -5.12 2.46
CA SER A 16 -23.17 -5.57 2.75
C SER A 16 -22.16 -4.54 2.23
N LEU A 17 -21.27 -4.08 3.11
CA LEU A 17 -20.17 -3.17 2.75
C LEU A 17 -19.22 -3.79 1.73
N THR A 18 -19.28 -5.10 1.53
CA THR A 18 -18.48 -5.81 0.53
C THR A 18 -19.07 -5.55 -0.86
N ARG A 19 -18.49 -4.56 -1.57
CA ARG A 19 -18.73 -4.38 -3.00
C ARG A 19 -18.30 -5.66 -3.75
N PRO A 20 -19.13 -6.19 -4.67
CA PRO A 20 -18.72 -7.32 -5.50
C PRO A 20 -17.42 -7.01 -6.25
N LYS A 21 -16.52 -7.98 -6.36
CA LYS A 21 -15.31 -7.83 -7.17
C LYS A 21 -15.74 -7.67 -8.63
N THR A 22 -15.42 -6.53 -9.23
CA THR A 22 -15.58 -6.30 -10.66
C THR A 22 -14.23 -6.44 -11.32
N GLU A 23 -14.18 -7.18 -12.42
CA GLU A 23 -12.97 -7.31 -13.22
C GLU A 23 -12.92 -6.19 -14.25
N VAL A 24 -11.74 -5.61 -14.41
CA VAL A 24 -11.46 -4.53 -15.37
C VAL A 24 -10.29 -4.96 -16.23
N SER A 25 -10.36 -4.66 -17.53
CA SER A 25 -9.25 -4.96 -18.45
C SER A 25 -7.96 -4.29 -17.98
N VAL A 26 -6.84 -5.03 -18.03
CA VAL A 26 -5.50 -4.51 -17.71
C VAL A 26 -5.15 -3.28 -18.56
N SER A 27 -5.65 -3.22 -19.80
CA SER A 27 -5.44 -2.09 -20.70
C SER A 27 -6.05 -0.80 -20.18
N ALA A 28 -7.16 -0.86 -19.42
CA ALA A 28 -7.78 0.33 -18.85
C ALA A 28 -6.85 1.00 -17.82
N PHE A 29 -6.19 0.19 -16.97
CA PHE A 29 -5.18 0.70 -16.04
C PHE A 29 -3.95 1.21 -16.79
N ALA A 30 -3.45 0.48 -17.79
CA ALA A 30 -2.26 0.86 -18.53
C ALA A 30 -2.43 2.21 -19.25
N LEU A 31 -3.58 2.43 -19.90
CA LEU A 31 -3.89 3.69 -20.58
C LEU A 31 -4.04 4.85 -19.59
N LEU A 32 -4.77 4.63 -18.48
CA LEU A 32 -4.91 5.64 -17.44
C LEU A 32 -3.55 6.03 -16.84
N PHE A 33 -2.73 5.04 -16.50
CA PHE A 33 -1.42 5.29 -15.92
C PHE A 33 -0.47 5.99 -16.90
N SER A 34 -0.51 5.62 -18.19
CA SER A 34 0.27 6.30 -19.24
C SER A 34 -0.08 7.78 -19.32
N GLU A 35 -1.37 8.13 -19.31
CA GLU A 35 -1.81 9.54 -19.32
C GLU A 35 -1.44 10.28 -18.02
N MET A 36 -1.50 9.61 -16.86
CA MET A 36 -1.03 10.20 -15.60
C MET A 36 0.47 10.53 -15.64
N VAL A 37 1.28 9.67 -16.24
CA VAL A 37 2.72 9.89 -16.43
C VAL A 37 2.96 11.10 -17.34
N GLN A 38 2.31 11.13 -18.51
CA GLN A 38 2.42 12.27 -19.45
C GLN A 38 1.96 13.59 -18.83
N TYR A 39 0.84 13.56 -18.10
CA TYR A 39 0.33 14.71 -17.36
C TYR A 39 1.35 15.24 -16.34
N CYS A 40 1.96 14.36 -15.53
CA CYS A 40 2.98 14.76 -14.57
C CYS A 40 4.24 15.29 -15.27
N GLN A 41 4.67 14.63 -16.37
CA GLN A 41 5.86 14.98 -17.13
C GLN A 41 5.77 16.39 -17.71
N SER A 42 4.59 16.83 -18.16
CA SER A 42 4.37 18.18 -18.70
C SER A 42 4.54 19.31 -17.65
N ARG A 43 4.71 18.98 -16.37
CA ARG A 43 4.68 19.91 -15.22
C ARG A 43 5.88 19.80 -14.30
N VAL A 44 6.94 19.16 -14.77
CA VAL A 44 8.18 18.91 -14.02
C VAL A 44 9.38 19.12 -14.93
N TYR A 45 10.52 19.42 -14.32
CA TYR A 45 11.75 19.74 -15.05
C TYR A 45 12.75 18.58 -15.06
N SER A 46 12.51 17.54 -14.26
CA SER A 46 13.41 16.39 -14.15
C SER A 46 12.67 15.06 -13.95
N VAL A 47 13.35 13.96 -14.27
CA VAL A 47 12.85 12.60 -13.99
C VAL A 47 12.66 12.38 -12.49
N SER A 48 13.52 13.00 -11.65
CA SER A 48 13.39 12.90 -10.20
C SER A 48 12.11 13.55 -9.69
N GLU A 49 11.76 14.74 -10.18
CA GLU A 49 10.49 15.40 -9.87
C GLU A 49 9.29 14.62 -10.41
N LEU A 50 9.38 14.04 -11.60
CA LEU A 50 8.36 13.16 -12.15
C LEU A 50 8.09 11.97 -11.23
N GLN A 51 9.15 11.28 -10.81
CA GLN A 51 9.06 10.15 -9.89
C GLN A 51 8.47 10.57 -8.53
N ALA A 52 8.85 11.73 -7.99
CA ALA A 52 8.30 12.26 -6.76
C ALA A 52 6.79 12.53 -6.87
N ARG A 53 6.34 13.21 -7.94
CA ARG A 53 4.90 13.46 -8.18
C ARG A 53 4.10 12.16 -8.32
N LEU A 54 4.62 11.17 -9.03
CA LEU A 54 3.96 9.87 -9.17
C LEU A 54 3.92 9.12 -7.83
N ALA A 55 4.98 9.23 -7.02
CA ALA A 55 4.99 8.66 -5.67
C ALA A 55 3.94 9.33 -4.77
N ASP A 56 3.74 10.64 -4.85
CA ASP A 56 2.70 11.36 -4.08
C ASP A 56 1.28 10.89 -4.45
N LEU A 57 1.01 10.69 -5.75
CA LEU A 57 -0.26 10.10 -6.19
C LEU A 57 -0.43 8.67 -5.65
N GLY A 58 0.64 7.88 -5.65
CA GLY A 58 0.65 6.51 -5.12
C GLY A 58 0.42 6.42 -3.62
N GLN A 59 0.88 7.41 -2.83
CA GLN A 59 0.69 7.44 -1.38
C GLN A 59 -0.80 7.45 -0.99
N GLY A 60 -1.63 8.23 -1.69
CA GLY A 60 -3.08 8.26 -1.45
C GLY A 60 -3.77 6.92 -1.74
N VAL A 61 -3.36 6.24 -2.82
CA VAL A 61 -3.84 4.89 -3.16
C VAL A 61 -3.40 3.89 -2.10
N GLY A 62 -2.14 3.94 -1.68
CA GLY A 62 -1.57 3.05 -0.67
C GLY A 62 -2.26 3.15 0.68
N ALA A 63 -2.58 4.36 1.14
CA ALA A 63 -3.31 4.59 2.39
C ALA A 63 -4.69 3.92 2.37
N SER A 64 -5.43 4.06 1.28
CA SER A 64 -6.75 3.42 1.12
C SER A 64 -6.64 1.90 0.97
N LEU A 65 -5.62 1.41 0.27
CA LEU A 65 -5.42 -0.01 0.01
C LEU A 65 -5.05 -0.78 1.29
N LEU A 66 -4.28 -0.17 2.19
CA LEU A 66 -3.81 -0.79 3.43
C LEU A 66 -4.97 -1.35 4.26
N ASP A 67 -5.96 -0.53 4.58
CA ASP A 67 -7.09 -0.94 5.43
C ASP A 67 -7.92 -2.04 4.77
N VAL A 68 -8.12 -1.93 3.46
CA VAL A 68 -8.87 -2.92 2.68
C VAL A 68 -8.18 -4.29 2.71
N LEU A 69 -6.86 -4.34 2.51
CA LEU A 69 -6.10 -5.59 2.52
C LEU A 69 -5.98 -6.17 3.93
N VAL A 70 -5.77 -5.34 4.96
CA VAL A 70 -5.70 -5.80 6.35
C VAL A 70 -7.03 -6.42 6.80
N LEU A 71 -8.16 -5.80 6.46
CA LEU A 71 -9.48 -6.34 6.81
C LEU A 71 -9.78 -7.65 6.05
N ARG A 72 -9.43 -7.73 4.76
CA ARG A 72 -9.76 -8.89 3.93
C ARG A 72 -8.83 -10.08 4.12
N GLU A 73 -7.54 -9.85 4.32
CA GLU A 73 -6.51 -10.90 4.26
C GLU A 73 -5.83 -11.16 5.60
N LYS A 74 -5.92 -10.22 6.55
CA LYS A 74 -5.25 -10.30 7.85
C LYS A 74 -6.21 -10.31 9.03
N ASN A 75 -7.50 -10.54 8.80
CA ASN A 75 -8.54 -10.55 9.84
C ASN A 75 -8.54 -9.28 10.70
N GLY A 76 -8.19 -8.13 10.12
CA GLY A 76 -8.09 -6.85 10.82
C GLY A 76 -6.82 -6.69 11.66
N LYS A 77 -5.89 -7.64 11.67
CA LYS A 77 -4.64 -7.56 12.43
C LYS A 77 -3.61 -6.71 11.68
N ARG A 78 -3.23 -5.58 12.27
CA ARG A 78 -2.11 -4.77 11.81
C ARG A 78 -0.78 -5.34 12.32
N GLU A 79 0.23 -5.33 11.46
CA GLU A 79 1.52 -5.92 11.78
C GLU A 79 2.34 -5.06 12.74
N THR A 80 2.81 -5.75 13.79
CA THR A 80 3.74 -5.38 14.85
C THR A 80 5.16 -5.03 14.45
N LYS A 81 5.73 -6.06 13.83
CA LYS A 81 7.15 -6.25 13.60
C LYS A 81 7.49 -5.89 12.17
N VAL A 82 8.72 -5.45 11.97
CA VAL A 82 9.08 -4.95 10.65
C VAL A 82 9.15 -6.05 9.61
N LEU A 83 9.70 -7.20 9.99
CA LEU A 83 9.74 -8.35 9.12
C LEU A 83 8.33 -8.71 8.62
N ASN A 84 7.32 -8.67 9.50
CA ASN A 84 5.95 -8.97 9.13
C ASN A 84 5.34 -7.94 8.17
N ILE A 85 5.56 -6.64 8.39
CA ILE A 85 5.04 -5.62 7.46
C ILE A 85 5.75 -5.68 6.10
N LEU A 86 7.04 -5.99 6.06
CA LEU A 86 7.78 -6.21 4.82
C LEU A 86 7.28 -7.45 4.06
N LEU A 87 6.98 -8.54 4.77
CA LEU A 87 6.35 -9.73 4.18
C LEU A 87 4.92 -9.43 3.68
N PHE A 88 4.16 -8.61 4.40
CA PHE A 88 2.86 -8.14 3.95
C PHE A 88 2.96 -7.36 2.63
N ILE A 89 3.97 -6.50 2.49
CA ILE A 89 4.23 -5.77 1.22
C ILE A 89 4.62 -6.76 0.11
N LYS A 90 5.59 -7.65 0.37
CA LYS A 90 6.08 -8.64 -0.61
C LYS A 90 4.97 -9.54 -1.17
N VAL A 91 4.05 -9.97 -0.31
CA VAL A 91 3.04 -10.97 -0.63
C VAL A 91 1.69 -10.31 -0.95
N SER A 92 1.03 -9.73 0.05
CA SER A 92 -0.34 -9.23 -0.07
C SER A 92 -0.42 -8.03 -1.01
N VAL A 93 0.39 -7.00 -0.76
CA VAL A 93 0.34 -5.77 -1.56
C VAL A 93 0.78 -6.06 -2.99
N TRP A 94 1.86 -6.81 -3.19
CA TRP A 94 2.34 -7.13 -4.54
C TRP A 94 1.36 -7.97 -5.34
N LYS A 95 0.72 -8.98 -4.72
CA LYS A 95 -0.34 -9.77 -5.36
C LYS A 95 -1.55 -8.90 -5.72
N ALA A 96 -1.95 -7.98 -4.84
CA ALA A 96 -3.07 -7.08 -5.08
C ALA A 96 -2.82 -6.12 -6.25
N LEU A 97 -1.56 -5.69 -6.47
CA LEU A 97 -1.20 -4.75 -7.54
C LEU A 97 -0.85 -5.44 -8.86
N PHE A 98 -0.12 -6.56 -8.81
CA PHE A 98 0.53 -7.16 -9.99
C PHE A 98 0.15 -8.63 -10.23
N GLY A 99 -0.71 -9.22 -9.39
CA GLY A 99 -1.13 -10.61 -9.53
C GLY A 99 -0.06 -11.66 -9.23
N LYS A 100 1.11 -11.25 -8.72
CA LYS A 100 2.22 -12.14 -8.31
C LYS A 100 2.89 -11.64 -7.02
N GLU A 101 3.68 -12.48 -6.36
CA GLU A 101 4.54 -12.02 -5.27
C GLU A 101 5.77 -11.27 -5.81
N ALA A 102 6.35 -10.38 -5.00
CA ALA A 102 7.62 -9.76 -5.36
C ALA A 102 8.74 -10.82 -5.38
N ASP A 103 9.68 -10.69 -6.31
CA ASP A 103 10.64 -11.77 -6.57
C ASP A 103 11.62 -11.97 -5.39
N LYS A 104 12.10 -10.88 -4.77
CA LYS A 104 13.07 -10.91 -3.67
C LYS A 104 12.74 -9.89 -2.57
N LEU A 105 13.22 -10.17 -1.36
CA LEU A 105 13.26 -9.25 -0.23
C LEU A 105 14.64 -9.39 0.40
N GLU A 106 15.49 -8.38 0.22
CA GLU A 106 16.89 -8.37 0.68
C GLU A 106 17.04 -7.27 1.74
N GLN A 107 17.81 -7.54 2.80
CA GLN A 107 18.23 -6.53 3.78
C GLN A 107 19.56 -5.93 3.33
N ALA A 108 19.73 -4.61 3.46
CA ALA A 108 21.01 -3.96 3.20
C ALA A 108 21.99 -4.29 4.35
N ASN A 109 23.25 -4.59 4.00
CA ASN A 109 24.27 -4.96 4.99
C ASN A 109 24.72 -3.79 5.90
N ASP A 110 24.41 -2.53 5.51
CA ASP A 110 24.99 -1.31 6.14
C ASP A 110 23.95 -0.36 6.77
N ASP A 111 22.67 -0.70 6.81
CA ASP A 111 21.64 0.21 7.36
C ASP A 111 20.52 -0.63 7.98
N ASP A 112 20.69 -0.92 9.27
CA ASP A 112 19.62 -1.43 10.13
C ASP A 112 18.60 -0.31 10.31
N LYS A 113 17.63 -0.24 9.39
CA LYS A 113 16.49 0.68 9.41
C LYS A 113 15.24 -0.11 9.07
N THR A 114 14.32 -0.29 10.01
CA THR A 114 13.13 -1.14 9.92
C THR A 114 11.93 -0.56 10.73
N GLY A 115 10.78 -0.42 10.05
CA GLY A 115 9.41 -0.11 10.52
C GLY A 115 8.98 1.35 10.41
N PHE A 116 7.68 1.65 10.32
CA PHE A 116 7.12 2.99 10.61
C PHE A 116 7.80 4.07 9.74
N PRO A 117 7.80 5.40 9.98
CA PRO A 117 8.11 6.38 8.93
C PRO A 117 9.34 5.98 8.09
N ALA A 118 9.12 5.93 6.77
CA ALA A 118 10.06 5.34 5.83
C ALA A 118 10.13 6.16 4.56
N LYS A 119 11.31 6.20 3.97
CA LYS A 119 11.57 6.72 2.64
C LYS A 119 11.72 5.56 1.67
N VAL A 120 10.79 5.48 0.72
CA VAL A 120 10.84 4.50 -0.38
C VAL A 120 11.39 5.18 -1.63
N THR A 121 12.35 4.54 -2.30
CA THR A 121 12.92 5.02 -3.56
C THR A 121 13.08 3.88 -4.55
N ALA A 122 12.90 4.14 -5.85
CA ALA A 122 13.03 3.15 -6.90
C ALA A 122 14.39 3.27 -7.61
N HIS A 123 15.05 2.14 -7.86
CA HIS A 123 16.38 2.06 -8.46
C HIS A 123 16.48 0.94 -9.48
N TRP A 124 17.40 1.09 -10.43
CA TRP A 124 17.80 0.01 -11.32
C TRP A 124 18.95 -0.79 -10.69
N HIS A 125 18.60 -1.93 -10.11
CA HIS A 125 19.56 -2.87 -9.50
C HIS A 125 18.97 -4.27 -9.55
N LYS A 126 19.63 -5.21 -10.24
CA LYS A 126 19.11 -6.57 -10.51
C LYS A 126 17.67 -6.57 -11.07
N GLY A 127 17.33 -5.58 -11.88
CA GLY A 127 15.96 -5.25 -12.29
C GLY A 127 15.45 -3.99 -11.58
N THR A 128 14.14 -3.89 -11.36
CA THR A 128 13.52 -2.79 -10.61
C THR A 128 13.56 -3.10 -9.12
N THR A 129 14.27 -2.28 -8.34
CA THR A 129 14.40 -2.43 -6.89
C THR A 129 13.74 -1.26 -6.17
N LEU A 130 12.87 -1.55 -5.20
CA LEU A 130 12.34 -0.57 -4.26
C LEU A 130 13.16 -0.61 -2.97
N MET A 131 13.98 0.42 -2.73
CA MET A 131 14.73 0.58 -1.50
C MET A 131 13.83 1.24 -0.44
N ILE A 132 13.59 0.53 0.65
CA ILE A 132 12.80 0.99 1.79
C ILE A 132 13.76 1.30 2.94
N LYS A 133 13.95 2.60 3.24
CA LYS A 133 14.74 3.04 4.40
C LYS A 133 13.80 3.55 5.47
N PHE A 134 13.84 2.95 6.65
CA PHE A 134 13.00 3.36 7.77
C PHE A 134 13.73 4.30 8.73
N ASP A 135 13.00 4.97 9.61
CA ASP A 135 13.58 5.87 10.61
C ASP A 135 14.19 5.09 11.79
N GLU A 136 15.22 5.67 12.42
CA GLU A 136 15.97 5.05 13.52
C GLU A 136 15.11 4.76 14.75
N ALA A 137 14.16 5.65 15.06
CA ALA A 137 13.22 5.46 16.17
C ALA A 137 12.46 4.13 16.07
N VAL A 138 12.33 3.61 14.85
CA VAL A 138 11.54 2.43 14.60
C VAL A 138 12.34 1.15 14.77
N ILE A 139 13.60 1.19 14.37
CA ILE A 139 14.58 0.17 14.71
C ILE A 139 14.67 -0.02 16.20
N ALA A 140 14.81 1.10 16.92
CA ALA A 140 14.92 1.07 18.37
C ALA A 140 13.70 0.38 18.99
N ARG A 141 12.50 0.65 18.46
CA ARG A 141 11.28 0.03 18.95
C ARG A 141 11.14 -1.44 18.54
N ASP A 142 11.47 -1.82 17.32
CA ASP A 142 11.42 -3.23 16.87
C ASP A 142 12.37 -4.10 17.71
N LYS A 143 13.61 -3.63 17.92
CA LYS A 143 14.60 -4.27 18.80
C LYS A 143 14.10 -4.40 20.24
N ALA A 144 13.42 -3.37 20.77
CA ALA A 144 12.83 -3.41 22.12
C ALA A 144 11.66 -4.40 22.24
N LEU A 145 10.96 -4.70 21.14
CA LEU A 145 9.86 -5.66 21.12
C LEU A 145 10.34 -7.11 20.99
N ASP A 146 11.54 -7.35 20.44
CA ASP A 146 12.13 -8.69 20.35
C ASP A 146 12.66 -9.23 21.69
N GLY A 147 12.88 -8.35 22.67
CA GLY A 147 13.23 -8.73 24.04
C GLY A 147 12.04 -9.16 24.94
N ARG A 148 10.86 -9.37 24.35
CA ARG A 148 9.63 -9.81 25.04
C ARG A 148 9.10 -11.13 24.50
#